data_AF-A0A016TE44-F1
#
_entry.id   AF-A0A016TE44-F1
#
_cell.length_a   1.000
_cell.length_b   1.000
_cell.length_c   1.000
_cell.angle_alpha   90.00
_cell.angle_beta   90.00
_cell.angle_gamma   90.00
#
_symmetry.space_group_name_H-M   'P 1'
#
loop_
_entity.id
_entity.type
_entity.pdbx_description
1 polymer ?
#
loop_
_entity_poly.entity_id
_entity_poly.type
_entity_poly.pdbx_seq_one_letter_code
_entity_poly.pdbx_strand_id
1 'polypeptide(L)' 'MRRRGMAPSEICRRLKVNKRRVCRTLKRGTTDDLPRTGRPVTVTTARMKKIVKKRLERNPFRSMRKMATELGV' A
#
# COMPACT_ATOMS: atom_id res chain seq x y z
N MET A 1 -19.07 11.19 10.42
CA MET A 1 -19.58 12.41 11.10
C MET A 1 -18.93 12.59 12.47
N ARG A 2 -18.46 13.79 12.81
CA ARG A 2 -17.88 14.11 14.13
C ARG A 2 -18.97 14.06 15.20
N ARG A 3 -18.89 13.09 16.13
CA ARG A 3 -19.85 12.95 17.24
C ARG A 3 -19.61 13.94 18.40
N ARG A 4 -18.40 14.49 18.51
CA ARG A 4 -18.03 15.52 19.50
C ARG A 4 -17.50 16.72 18.73
N GLY A 5 -18.13 17.90 18.86
CA GLY A 5 -17.87 19.13 18.10
C GLY A 5 -16.51 19.80 18.33
N MET A 6 -15.43 19.03 18.50
CA MET A 6 -14.10 19.54 18.77
C MET A 6 -13.55 20.33 17.57
N ALA A 7 -12.91 21.48 17.80
CA ALA A 7 -12.26 22.24 16.74
C ALA A 7 -11.07 21.46 16.13
N PRO A 8 -10.78 21.57 14.81
CA PRO A 8 -9.62 20.92 14.21
C PRO A 8 -8.28 21.31 14.85
N SER A 9 -8.14 22.56 15.31
CA SER A 9 -6.96 23.05 16.05
C SER A 9 -6.71 22.25 17.33
N GLU A 10 -7.77 22.00 18.10
CA GLU A 10 -7.69 21.23 19.34
C GLU A 10 -7.30 19.77 19.09
N ILE A 11 -7.77 19.18 17.98
CA ILE A 11 -7.32 17.85 17.55
C ILE A 11 -5.82 17.85 17.22
N CYS A 12 -5.34 18.87 16.51
CA CYS A 12 -3.91 18.98 16.18
C CYS A 12 -3.05 19.03 17.45
N ARG A 13 -3.47 19.83 18.43
CA ARG A 13 -2.76 19.98 19.72
C ARG A 13 -2.70 18.67 20.50
N ARG A 14 -3.83 17.96 20.64
CA ARG A 14 -3.90 16.71 21.39
C ARG A 14 -3.16 15.56 20.72
N LEU A 15 -3.32 15.41 19.41
CA LEU A 15 -2.76 14.29 18.66
C LEU A 15 -1.36 14.58 18.10
N LYS A 16 -0.84 15.79 18.27
CA LYS A 16 0.47 16.24 17.75
C LYS A 16 0.65 15.92 16.26
N VAL A 17 -0.42 16.10 15.48
CA VAL A 17 -0.44 15.88 14.03
C VAL A 17 -0.64 17.18 13.27
N ASN A 18 -0.13 17.23 12.05
CA ASN A 18 -0.28 18.39 11.18
C ASN A 18 -1.75 18.69 10.87
N LYS A 19 -2.13 19.97 10.92
CA LYS A 19 -3.46 20.49 10.55
C LYS A 19 -3.96 20.00 9.20
N ARG A 20 -3.07 19.92 8.19
CA ARG A 20 -3.40 19.39 6.86
C ARG A 20 -3.88 17.94 6.93
N ARG A 21 -3.27 17.10 7.77
CA ARG A 21 -3.65 15.70 7.97
C ARG A 21 -5.03 15.61 8.61
N VAL A 22 -5.26 16.38 9.68
CA VAL A 22 -6.56 16.44 10.38
C VAL A 22 -7.68 16.87 9.44
N CYS A 23 -7.52 17.98 8.71
CA CYS A 23 -8.52 18.45 7.77
C CYS A 23 -8.78 17.45 6.63
N ARG A 24 -7.74 16.81 6.11
CA ARG A 24 -7.88 15.79 5.05
C ARG A 24 -8.67 14.58 5.54
N THR A 25 -8.36 14.07 6.74
CA THR A 25 -9.06 12.92 7.34
C THR A 25 -10.52 13.26 7.66
N LEU A 26 -10.78 14.44 8.22
CA LEU A 26 -12.15 14.89 8.52
C LEU A 26 -12.99 15.04 7.24
N LYS A 27 -12.42 15.57 6.16
CA LYS A 27 -13.10 15.67 4.85
C LYS A 27 -13.33 14.30 4.21
N ARG A 28 -12.41 13.36 4.38
CA ARG A 28 -12.54 11.99 3.83
C ARG A 28 -13.71 11.23 4.44
N GLY A 29 -13.99 11.43 5.73
CA GLY A 29 -15.12 10.79 6.40
C GLY A 29 -14.93 9.30 6.73
N THR A 30 -13.85 8.67 6.24
CA THR A 30 -13.44 7.29 6.56
C THR A 30 -12.12 7.28 7.35
N THR A 31 -11.95 6.26 8.19
CA THR A 31 -10.71 6.01 8.93
C THR A 31 -9.73 5.11 8.19
N ASP A 32 -10.23 4.35 7.22
CA ASP A 32 -9.43 3.37 6.50
C ASP A 32 -8.45 4.05 5.54
N ASP A 33 -7.26 3.45 5.42
CA ASP A 33 -6.30 3.85 4.43
C ASP A 33 -6.82 3.55 3.03
N LEU A 34 -6.64 4.51 2.12
CA LEU A 34 -6.98 4.29 0.72
C LEU A 34 -6.03 3.24 0.13
N PRO A 35 -6.54 2.34 -0.73
CA PRO A 35 -5.67 1.47 -1.50
C PRO A 35 -4.67 2.34 -2.26
N ARG A 36 -3.38 2.06 -2.07
CA ARG A 36 -2.33 2.79 -2.77
C ARG A 36 -2.48 2.53 -4.26
N THR A 37 -2.57 3.60 -5.05
CA THR A 37 -2.55 3.56 -6.53
C THR A 37 -1.14 3.31 -7.05
N GLY A 38 -0.44 2.34 -6.46
CA GLY A 38 0.88 1.92 -6.92
C GLY A 38 0.76 1.17 -8.25
N ARG A 39 1.85 1.15 -9.02
CA ARG A 39 1.93 0.30 -10.22
C ARG A 39 1.71 -1.15 -9.75
N PRO A 40 0.80 -1.92 -10.39
CA PRO A 40 0.61 -3.32 -10.03
C PRO A 40 1.96 -4.03 -10.06
N VAL A 41 2.18 -4.91 -9.09
CA VAL A 41 3.32 -5.81 -9.15
C VAL A 41 3.07 -6.69 -10.36
N THR A 42 3.77 -6.41 -11.46
CA THR A 42 3.68 -7.20 -12.68
C THR A 42 4.99 -7.93 -12.91
N VAL A 43 4.91 -9.05 -13.63
CA VAL A 43 6.09 -9.82 -14.06
C VAL A 43 7.03 -8.95 -14.91
N THR A 44 6.50 -7.91 -15.55
CA THR A 44 7.25 -6.98 -16.41
C THR A 44 8.15 -6.01 -15.66
N THR A 45 7.98 -5.85 -14.34
CA THR A 45 8.89 -5.02 -13.54
C THR A 45 10.31 -5.58 -13.54
N ALA A 46 11.33 -4.71 -13.60
CA ALA A 46 12.73 -5.13 -13.60
C ALA A 46 13.09 -6.01 -12.38
N ARG A 47 12.50 -5.70 -11.22
CA ARG A 47 12.64 -6.52 -10.00
C ARG A 47 12.10 -7.93 -10.21
N MET A 48 10.89 -8.09 -10.74
CA MET A 48 10.31 -9.43 -10.94
C MET A 48 11.07 -10.23 -11.99
N LYS A 49 11.50 -9.60 -13.08
CA LYS A 49 12.36 -10.26 -14.09
C LYS A 49 13.62 -10.86 -13.45
N LYS A 50 14.31 -10.11 -12.59
CA LYS A 50 15.50 -10.59 -11.87
C LYS A 50 15.19 -11.76 -10.94
N ILE A 51 14.06 -11.72 -10.23
CA ILE A 51 13.66 -12.80 -9.32
C ILE A 51 13.29 -14.07 -10.09
N VAL A 52 12.49 -13.95 -11.15
CA VAL A 52 12.10 -15.09 -12.00
C VAL A 52 13.34 -15.73 -12.63
N LYS A 53 14.24 -14.93 -13.22
CA LYS A 53 15.51 -15.40 -13.78
C LYS A 53 16.30 -16.20 -12.73
N LYS A 54 16.51 -15.64 -11.54
CA LYS A 54 17.26 -16.31 -10.47
C LYS A 54 16.59 -17.60 -9.97
N ARG A 55 15.26 -17.70 -10.04
CA ARG A 55 14.53 -18.91 -9.65
C ARG A 55 14.63 -20.01 -10.71
N LEU A 56 14.59 -19.65 -12.00
CA LEU A 56 14.81 -20.58 -13.10
C LEU A 56 16.26 -21.08 -13.14
N GLU A 57 17.25 -20.21 -12.91
CA GLU A 57 18.66 -20.61 -12.83
C GLU A 57 18.93 -21.62 -11.70
N ARG A 58 18.24 -21.49 -10.56
CA ARG A 58 18.36 -22.43 -9.44
C ARG A 58 17.66 -23.76 -9.69
N ASN A 59 16.52 -23.75 -10.38
CA ASN A 59 15.78 -24.95 -10.73
C ASN A 59 15.06 -24.73 -12.08
N PRO A 60 15.65 -25.19 -13.19
CA PRO A 60 15.13 -24.93 -14.53
C PRO A 60 13.81 -25.66 -14.81
N PHE A 61 13.54 -26.79 -14.13
CA PHE A 61 12.31 -27.58 -14.30
C PHE A 61 11.14 -27.07 -13.46
N ARG A 62 11.31 -25.93 -12.78
CA ARG A 62 10.28 -25.39 -11.91
C ARG A 62 9.09 -24.89 -12.74
N SER A 63 7.89 -25.34 -12.38
CA SER A 63 6.64 -24.87 -12.98
C SER A 63 6.46 -23.35 -12.82
N MET A 64 6.25 -22.66 -13.95
CA MET A 64 5.95 -21.23 -13.98
C MET A 64 4.68 -20.88 -13.19
N ARG A 65 3.67 -21.76 -13.21
CA ARG A 65 2.41 -21.57 -12.47
C ARG A 65 2.66 -21.48 -10.96
N LYS A 66 3.44 -22.43 -10.41
CA LYS A 66 3.81 -22.41 -8.99
C LYS A 66 4.61 -21.15 -8.65
N MET A 67 5.51 -20.73 -9.54
CA MET A 67 6.31 -19.52 -9.35
C MET A 67 5.45 -18.25 -9.31
N ALA A 68 4.43 -18.15 -10.15
CA ALA A 68 3.48 -17.03 -10.18
C ALA A 68 2.69 -16.93 -8.87
N THR A 69 2.11 -18.05 -8.41
CA THR A 69 1.37 -18.12 -7.14
C THR A 69 2.19 -17.65 -5.95
N GLU A 70 3.45 -18.09 -5.84
CA GLU A 70 4.34 -17.68 -4.75
C GLU A 70 4.76 -16.20 -4.79
N LEU A 71 4.86 -15.64 -5.99
CA LEU A 71 5.26 -14.25 -6.19
C LEU A 71 4.06 -13.29 -6.13
N GLY A 72 2.83 -13.81 -6.09
CA GLY A 72 1.60 -13.02 -6.06
C GLY A 72 1.43 -12.17 -7.33
N VAL A 73 1.84 -12.72 -8.48
CA VAL A 73 1.83 -12.05 -9.81
C VAL A 73 1.03 -12.86 -10.81
#